data_AF-A0A673ATV8-F1
#
_entry.id   AF-A0A673ATV8-F1
#
_cell.length_a   1.000
_cell.length_b   1.000
_cell.length_c   1.000
_cell.angle_alpha   90.00
_cell.angle_beta   90.00
_cell.angle_gamma   90.00
#
_symmetry.space_group_name_H-M   'P 1'
#
loop_
_entity.id
_entity.type
_entity.pdbx_description
1 polymer ?
#
loop_
_entity_poly.entity_id
_entity_poly.type
_entity_poly.pdbx_seq_one_letter_code
_entity_poly.pdbx_strand_id
1 'polypeptide(L)'
;MEKDLLELQTLIDVHFEQRKKEEEELIGLKERIESRRAERAEQQRVRAEKERDRQTRIAEERQRKEDEEAKKRADDEAKKKKVLSNMGAHFGGFLAKVEQRRGKRQTAREIKKKTLAERRKPLAIENLREDSLRERAKEMWEWIYHLESEKFDLTEKMKRQKYEINVLLNRIQHAQKL
;
A
#
# COMPACT_ATOMS: atom_id res chain seq x y z
N MET A 1 -43.85 -71.82 17.12
CA MET A 1 -42.98 -72.37 16.06
C MET A 1 -43.09 -71.53 14.79
N GLU A 2 -44.21 -71.51 14.05
CA GLU A 2 -44.35 -70.65 12.85
C GLU A 2 -44.37 -69.15 13.18
N LYS A 3 -45.04 -68.75 14.26
CA LYS A 3 -45.11 -67.35 14.70
C LYS A 3 -43.75 -66.78 15.11
N ASP A 4 -42.96 -67.57 15.83
CA ASP A 4 -41.62 -67.17 16.29
C ASP A 4 -40.64 -67.03 15.12
N LEU A 5 -40.79 -67.87 14.09
CA LEU A 5 -40.00 -67.79 12.86
C LEU A 5 -40.34 -66.53 12.04
N LEU A 6 -41.64 -66.18 11.98
CA LEU A 6 -42.12 -64.99 11.31
C LEU A 6 -41.70 -63.70 12.04
N GLU A 7 -41.77 -63.69 13.37
CA GLU A 7 -41.28 -62.58 14.20
C GLU A 7 -39.77 -62.39 14.05
N LEU A 8 -39.00 -63.49 14.00
CA LEU A 8 -37.56 -63.43 13.76
C LEU A 8 -37.22 -62.86 12.37
N GLN A 9 -37.92 -63.31 11.32
CA GLN A 9 -37.72 -62.78 9.96
C GLN A 9 -38.03 -61.27 9.90
N THR A 10 -39.13 -60.85 10.52
CA THR A 10 -39.52 -59.44 10.58
C THR A 10 -38.49 -58.60 11.32
N LEU A 11 -37.95 -59.10 12.43
CA LEU A 11 -36.92 -58.41 13.21
C LEU A 11 -35.62 -58.25 12.42
N ILE A 12 -35.23 -59.29 11.68
CA ILE A 12 -34.07 -59.27 10.79
C ILE A 12 -34.26 -58.19 9.71
N ASP A 13 -35.40 -58.20 9.01
CA ASP A 13 -35.66 -57.26 7.91
C ASP A 13 -35.70 -55.80 8.41
N VAL A 14 -36.34 -55.55 9.55
CA VAL A 14 -36.35 -54.22 10.19
C VAL A 14 -34.93 -53.78 10.56
N HIS A 15 -34.12 -54.66 11.14
CA HIS A 15 -32.76 -54.31 11.55
C HIS A 15 -31.84 -54.01 10.34
N PHE A 16 -32.02 -54.73 9.22
CA PHE A 16 -31.26 -54.47 7.99
C PHE A 16 -31.68 -53.15 7.34
N GLU A 17 -32.98 -52.89 7.19
CA GLU A 17 -33.48 -51.64 6.61
C GLU A 17 -33.12 -50.42 7.46
N GLN A 18 -33.21 -50.54 8.79
CA GLN A 18 -32.80 -49.50 9.73
C GLN A 18 -31.31 -49.17 9.56
N ARG A 19 -30.45 -50.18 9.57
CA ARG A 19 -29.00 -49.98 9.39
C ARG A 19 -28.67 -49.39 8.03
N LYS A 20 -29.30 -49.87 6.97
CA LYS A 20 -29.05 -49.40 5.61
C LYS A 20 -29.38 -47.91 5.49
N LYS A 21 -30.53 -47.47 6.03
CA LYS A 21 -30.89 -46.05 6.07
C LYS A 21 -29.90 -45.22 6.88
N GLU A 22 -29.53 -45.67 8.08
CA GLU A 22 -28.57 -44.97 8.93
C GLU A 22 -27.18 -44.86 8.27
N GLU A 23 -26.75 -45.92 7.56
CA GLU A 23 -25.47 -45.95 6.86
C GLU A 23 -25.48 -45.02 5.64
N GLU A 24 -26.56 -45.02 4.84
CA GLU A 24 -26.75 -44.07 3.72
C GLU A 24 -26.75 -42.61 4.21
N GLU A 25 -27.45 -42.31 5.30
CA GLU A 25 -27.46 -40.97 5.90
C GLU A 25 -26.08 -40.55 6.42
N LEU A 26 -25.35 -41.47 7.06
CA LEU A 26 -24.01 -41.23 7.57
C LEU A 26 -23.01 -40.99 6.43
N ILE A 27 -23.10 -41.75 5.35
CA ILE A 27 -22.28 -41.56 4.14
C ILE A 27 -22.57 -40.17 3.54
N GLY A 28 -23.84 -39.83 3.32
CA GLY A 28 -24.22 -38.52 2.78
C GLY A 28 -23.83 -37.34 3.68
N LEU A 29 -23.77 -37.53 5.00
CA LEU A 29 -23.24 -36.53 5.93
C LEU A 29 -21.71 -36.39 5.79
N LYS A 30 -20.98 -37.50 5.72
CA LYS A 30 -19.52 -37.51 5.55
C LYS A 30 -19.11 -36.85 4.24
N GLU A 31 -19.78 -37.16 3.14
CA GLU A 31 -19.54 -36.54 1.83
C GLU A 31 -19.71 -35.01 1.86
N ARG A 32 -20.79 -34.52 2.51
CA ARG A 32 -21.02 -33.08 2.68
C ARG A 32 -19.94 -32.42 3.54
N ILE A 33 -19.46 -33.09 4.59
CA ILE A 33 -18.37 -32.58 5.43
C ILE A 33 -17.07 -32.53 4.64
N GLU A 34 -16.78 -33.56 3.86
CA GLU A 34 -15.58 -33.66 3.04
C GLU A 34 -15.57 -32.60 1.93
N SER A 35 -16.69 -32.42 1.22
CA SER A 35 -16.88 -31.36 0.24
C SER A 35 -16.63 -29.96 0.84
N ARG A 36 -17.21 -29.68 2.02
CA ARG A 36 -16.97 -28.40 2.73
C ARG A 36 -15.53 -28.21 3.20
N ARG A 37 -14.81 -29.29 3.51
CA ARG A 37 -13.38 -29.23 3.86
C ARG A 37 -12.54 -28.95 2.62
N ALA A 38 -12.85 -29.61 1.50
CA ALA A 38 -12.19 -29.39 0.21
C ALA A 38 -12.37 -27.93 -0.28
N GLU A 39 -13.59 -27.39 -0.21
CA GLU A 39 -13.85 -25.98 -0.55
C GLU A 39 -13.05 -25.01 0.31
N ARG A 40 -12.96 -25.25 1.63
CA ARG A 40 -12.16 -24.40 2.53
C ARG A 40 -10.67 -24.49 2.23
N ALA A 41 -10.16 -25.68 1.93
CA ALA A 41 -8.77 -25.87 1.51
C ALA A 41 -8.47 -25.12 0.22
N GLU A 42 -9.37 -25.19 -0.77
CA GLU A 42 -9.21 -24.47 -2.03
C GLU A 42 -9.28 -22.95 -1.85
N GLN A 43 -10.20 -22.45 -1.02
CA GLN A 43 -10.25 -21.03 -0.68
C GLN A 43 -8.95 -20.54 -0.02
N GLN A 44 -8.35 -21.33 0.86
CA GLN A 44 -7.05 -21.01 1.46
C GLN A 44 -5.94 -21.02 0.40
N ARG A 45 -5.93 -22.00 -0.51
CA ARG A 45 -4.95 -22.09 -1.60
C ARG A 45 -5.01 -20.87 -2.51
N VAL A 46 -6.20 -20.46 -2.94
CA VAL A 46 -6.43 -19.27 -3.78
C VAL A 46 -6.00 -17.99 -3.06
N ARG A 47 -6.25 -17.87 -1.75
CA ARG A 47 -5.80 -16.71 -0.96
C ARG A 47 -4.27 -16.67 -0.85
N ALA A 48 -3.63 -17.81 -0.60
CA ALA A 48 -2.18 -17.91 -0.52
C ALA A 48 -1.51 -17.59 -1.87
N GLU A 49 -2.07 -18.07 -2.97
CA GLU A 49 -1.59 -17.78 -4.32
C GLU A 49 -1.71 -16.29 -4.66
N LYS A 50 -2.86 -15.66 -4.39
CA LYS A 50 -3.06 -14.22 -4.59
C LYS A 50 -2.08 -13.37 -3.79
N GLU A 51 -1.79 -13.76 -2.54
CA GLU A 51 -0.81 -13.03 -1.72
C GLU A 51 0.62 -13.23 -2.24
N ARG A 52 0.97 -14.44 -2.68
CA ARG A 52 2.28 -14.71 -3.31
C ARG A 52 2.47 -13.86 -4.57
N ASP A 53 1.48 -13.83 -5.45
CA ASP A 53 1.53 -13.02 -6.68
C ASP A 53 1.64 -11.53 -6.39
N ARG A 54 0.95 -11.04 -5.36
CA ARG A 54 1.08 -9.65 -4.91
C ARG A 54 2.50 -9.35 -4.44
N GLN A 55 3.11 -10.24 -3.67
CA GLN A 55 4.48 -10.09 -3.19
C GLN A 55 5.49 -10.16 -4.35
N THR A 56 5.34 -11.12 -5.27
CA THR A 56 6.19 -11.23 -6.46
C THR A 56 6.12 -9.98 -7.32
N ARG A 57 4.91 -9.44 -7.58
CA ARG A 57 4.75 -8.21 -8.37
C ARG A 57 5.42 -7.00 -7.73
N ILE A 58 5.37 -6.88 -6.40
CA ILE A 58 6.05 -5.81 -5.67
C ILE A 58 7.57 -5.97 -5.75
N ALA A 59 8.08 -7.21 -5.64
CA ALA A 59 9.50 -7.50 -5.77
C ALA A 59 10.01 -7.22 -7.18
N GLU A 60 9.27 -7.63 -8.22
CA GLU A 60 9.62 -7.37 -9.63
C GLU A 60 9.57 -5.88 -9.97
N GLU A 61 8.56 -5.13 -9.51
CA GLU A 61 8.49 -3.67 -9.72
C GLU A 61 9.66 -2.95 -9.03
N ARG A 62 10.05 -3.42 -7.84
CA ARG A 62 11.20 -2.89 -7.12
C ARG A 62 12.51 -3.22 -7.85
N GLN A 63 12.69 -4.46 -8.29
CA GLN A 63 13.87 -4.87 -9.05
C GLN A 63 13.99 -4.08 -10.35
N ARG A 64 12.89 -3.91 -11.09
CA ARG A 64 12.88 -3.11 -12.34
C ARG A 64 13.24 -1.66 -12.10
N LYS A 65 12.79 -1.04 -11.00
CA LYS A 65 13.20 0.33 -10.62
C LYS A 65 14.69 0.39 -10.24
N GLU A 66 15.18 -0.61 -9.51
CA GLU A 66 16.59 -0.70 -9.13
C GLU A 66 17.50 -0.88 -10.36
N ASP A 67 17.09 -1.70 -11.34
CA ASP A 67 17.79 -1.92 -12.61
C ASP A 67 17.75 -0.69 -13.53
N GLU A 68 16.60 0.01 -13.63
CA GLU A 68 16.47 1.26 -14.39
C GLU A 68 17.32 2.39 -13.75
N GLU A 69 17.37 2.48 -12.42
CA GLU A 69 18.26 3.41 -11.74
C GLU A 69 19.74 3.06 -11.90
N ALA A 70 20.09 1.77 -11.84
CA ALA A 70 21.47 1.32 -12.06
C ALA A 70 21.93 1.61 -13.49
N LYS A 71 21.07 1.33 -14.49
CA LYS A 71 21.35 1.65 -15.90
C LYS A 71 21.48 3.15 -16.13
N LYS A 72 20.61 3.96 -15.53
CA LYS A 72 20.71 5.42 -15.61
C LYS A 72 21.99 5.95 -14.96
N ARG A 73 22.40 5.42 -13.81
CA ARG A 73 23.68 5.77 -13.17
C ARG A 73 24.87 5.40 -14.05
N ALA A 74 24.86 4.21 -14.66
CA ALA A 74 25.91 3.77 -15.58
C ALA A 74 25.97 4.64 -16.85
N ASP A 75 24.83 5.00 -17.44
CA ASP A 75 24.76 5.90 -18.59
C ASP A 75 25.22 7.33 -18.24
N ASP A 76 24.85 7.84 -17.07
CA ASP A 76 25.30 9.15 -16.59
C ASP A 76 26.80 9.14 -16.28
N GLU A 77 27.35 8.04 -15.77
CA GLU A 77 28.79 7.88 -15.51
C GLU A 77 29.59 7.72 -16.82
N ALA A 78 29.08 6.97 -17.79
CA ALA A 78 29.65 6.86 -19.12
C ALA A 78 29.61 8.20 -19.88
N LYS A 79 28.48 8.93 -19.81
CA LYS A 79 28.37 10.29 -20.34
C LYS A 79 29.31 11.24 -19.61
N LYS A 80 29.44 11.16 -18.29
CA LYS A 80 30.40 11.95 -17.50
C LYS A 80 31.83 11.66 -17.93
N LYS A 81 32.21 10.40 -18.14
CA LYS A 81 33.55 9.99 -18.62
C LYS A 81 33.80 10.47 -20.06
N LYS A 82 32.80 10.39 -20.94
CA LYS A 82 32.88 10.88 -22.32
C LYS A 82 32.96 12.41 -22.39
N VAL A 83 32.23 13.13 -21.53
CA VAL A 83 32.27 14.60 -21.45
C VAL A 83 33.56 15.09 -20.80
N LEU A 84 34.05 14.42 -19.75
CA LEU A 84 35.35 14.66 -19.12
C LEU A 84 36.52 14.51 -20.10
N SER A 85 36.44 13.56 -21.04
CA SER A 85 37.47 13.38 -22.08
C SER A 85 37.40 14.43 -23.19
N ASN A 86 36.29 15.17 -23.34
CA ASN A 86 36.02 16.00 -24.52
C ASN A 86 36.00 17.52 -24.27
N MET A 87 36.05 18.00 -23.02
CA MET A 87 36.08 19.45 -22.75
C MET A 87 37.07 19.80 -21.65
N GLY A 88 38.19 20.39 -22.06
CA GLY A 88 39.15 21.02 -21.18
C GLY A 88 38.60 22.25 -20.43
N ALA A 89 39.36 22.63 -19.40
CA ALA A 89 39.46 23.92 -18.67
C ALA A 89 38.21 24.63 -18.10
N HIS A 90 36.96 24.34 -18.51
CA HIS A 90 35.76 25.00 -17.97
C HIS A 90 34.92 24.14 -17.00
N PHE A 91 35.43 22.97 -16.58
CA PHE A 91 34.69 21.97 -15.82
C PHE A 91 34.57 22.24 -14.30
N GLY A 92 35.28 23.22 -13.76
CA GLY A 92 35.32 23.50 -12.31
C GLY A 92 33.94 23.84 -11.70
N GLY A 93 33.08 24.56 -12.42
CA GLY A 93 31.76 24.95 -11.92
C GLY A 93 30.72 23.82 -11.93
N PHE A 94 30.87 22.83 -12.82
CA PHE A 94 29.96 21.69 -12.90
C PHE A 94 30.30 20.62 -11.84
N LEU A 95 31.58 20.37 -11.59
CA LEU A 95 32.02 19.48 -10.50
C LEU A 95 31.58 19.97 -9.13
N ALA A 96 31.73 21.27 -8.83
CA ALA A 96 31.32 21.84 -7.55
C ALA A 96 29.81 21.65 -7.26
N LYS A 97 28.95 21.77 -8.29
CA LYS A 97 27.51 21.52 -8.17
C LYS A 97 27.17 20.03 -8.01
N VAL A 98 27.92 19.14 -8.66
CA VAL A 98 27.72 17.69 -8.57
C VAL A 98 28.23 17.14 -7.22
N GLU A 99 29.31 17.69 -6.70
CA GLU A 99 29.93 17.30 -5.43
C GLU A 99 29.10 17.78 -4.23
N GLN A 100 28.51 18.99 -4.29
CA GLN A 100 27.51 19.44 -3.31
C GLN A 100 26.23 18.57 -3.29
N ARG A 101 25.87 17.94 -4.41
CA ARG A 101 24.71 17.03 -4.53
C ARG A 101 25.02 15.59 -4.13
N ARG A 102 26.30 15.22 -3.97
CA ARG A 102 26.76 13.87 -3.59
C ARG A 102 26.82 13.64 -2.08
N GLY A 103 26.46 14.63 -1.26
CA GLY A 103 26.19 14.42 0.16
C GLY A 103 24.78 13.87 0.37
N LYS A 104 24.63 12.91 1.30
CA LYS A 104 23.43 12.24 1.86
C LYS A 104 22.23 13.14 2.27
N ARG A 105 22.00 14.28 1.62
CA ARG A 105 20.83 15.13 1.86
C ARG A 105 19.67 14.55 1.07
N GLN A 106 18.65 14.13 1.81
CA GLN A 106 17.39 13.69 1.23
C GLN A 106 16.88 14.74 0.24
N THR A 107 16.38 14.28 -0.90
CA THR A 107 15.79 15.20 -1.88
C THR A 107 14.58 15.90 -1.27
N ALA A 108 14.23 17.10 -1.75
CA ALA A 108 13.02 17.80 -1.28
C ALA A 108 11.75 16.93 -1.40
N ARG A 109 11.73 16.02 -2.39
CA ARG A 109 10.67 15.02 -2.59
C ARG A 109 10.65 13.97 -1.47
N GLU A 110 11.81 13.45 -1.09
CA GLU A 110 11.95 12.48 0.01
C GLU A 110 11.58 13.09 1.34
N ILE A 111 12.05 14.31 1.63
CA ILE A 111 11.70 15.05 2.85
C ILE A 111 10.19 15.24 2.91
N LYS A 112 9.57 15.74 1.83
CA LYS A 112 8.11 15.90 1.75
C LYS A 112 7.39 14.57 1.99
N LYS A 113 7.83 13.48 1.34
CA LYS A 113 7.20 12.16 1.49
C LYS A 113 7.31 11.65 2.93
N LYS A 114 8.50 11.76 3.54
CA LYS A 114 8.76 11.37 4.93
C LYS A 114 7.88 12.18 5.90
N THR A 115 7.90 13.51 5.80
CA THR A 115 7.09 14.38 6.67
C THR A 115 5.59 14.12 6.53
N LEU A 116 5.08 13.87 5.31
CA LEU A 116 3.66 13.53 5.12
C LEU A 116 3.31 12.15 5.70
N ALA A 117 4.21 11.18 5.61
CA ALA A 117 4.02 9.87 6.22
C ALA A 117 3.98 9.96 7.76
N GLU A 118 4.87 10.74 8.37
CA GLU A 118 4.90 10.99 9.82
C GLU A 118 3.63 11.68 10.33
N ARG A 119 3.08 12.62 9.55
CA ARG A 119 1.82 13.31 9.90
C ARG A 119 0.58 12.45 9.73
N ARG A 120 0.63 11.40 8.89
CA ARG A 120 -0.52 10.54 8.61
C ARG A 120 -0.69 9.51 9.72
N LYS A 121 -1.69 9.73 10.57
CA LYS A 121 -2.12 8.75 11.58
C LYS A 121 -2.96 7.64 10.92
N PRO A 122 -2.67 6.35 11.16
CA PRO A 122 -3.52 5.25 10.70
C PRO A 122 -4.95 5.37 11.26
N LEU A 123 -5.94 4.93 10.47
CA LEU A 123 -7.34 4.88 10.88
C LEU A 123 -7.67 3.45 11.34
N ALA A 124 -7.77 3.25 12.65
CA ALA A 124 -8.21 1.98 13.22
C ALA A 124 -9.72 2.03 13.49
N ILE A 125 -10.52 1.72 12.48
CA ILE A 125 -11.99 1.82 12.54
C ILE A 125 -12.72 0.48 12.54
N GLU A 126 -12.02 -0.62 12.26
CA GLU A 126 -12.62 -1.94 11.99
C GLU A 126 -13.39 -2.55 13.17
N ASN A 127 -13.01 -2.20 14.41
CA ASN A 127 -13.60 -2.75 15.62
C ASN A 127 -14.35 -1.69 16.45
N LEU A 128 -14.66 -0.52 15.87
CA LEU A 128 -15.36 0.56 16.58
C LEU A 128 -16.88 0.36 16.52
N ARG A 129 -17.56 0.66 17.63
CA ARG A 129 -19.02 0.76 17.68
C ARG A 129 -19.50 2.07 17.08
N GLU A 130 -20.80 2.17 16.78
CA GLU A 130 -21.40 3.32 16.09
C GLU A 130 -21.09 4.66 16.77
N ASP A 131 -21.24 4.76 18.08
CA ASP A 131 -20.98 6.01 18.82
C ASP A 131 -19.52 6.44 18.69
N SER A 132 -18.58 5.50 18.83
CA SER A 132 -17.14 5.76 18.65
C SER A 132 -16.78 6.10 17.20
N LEU A 133 -17.50 5.55 16.21
CA LEU A 133 -17.34 5.93 14.81
C LEU A 133 -17.81 7.37 14.55
N ARG A 134 -18.90 7.80 15.19
CA ARG A 134 -19.40 9.19 15.10
C ARG A 134 -18.40 10.18 15.70
N GLU A 135 -17.84 9.86 16.86
CA GLU A 135 -16.78 10.66 17.48
C GLU A 135 -15.54 10.74 16.57
N ARG A 136 -15.09 9.59 16.05
CA ARG A 136 -13.94 9.53 15.15
C ARG A 136 -14.15 10.33 13.86
N ALA A 137 -15.36 10.31 13.30
CA ALA A 137 -15.70 11.11 12.13
C ALA A 137 -15.65 12.61 12.44
N LYS A 138 -16.12 13.02 13.63
CA LYS A 138 -16.06 14.42 14.08
C LYS A 138 -14.61 14.88 14.24
N GLU A 139 -13.75 14.10 14.90
CA GLU A 139 -12.31 14.40 15.02
C GLU A 139 -11.64 14.58 13.65
N MET A 140 -11.95 13.69 12.70
CA MET A 140 -11.40 13.77 11.35
C MET A 140 -11.86 15.02 10.62
N TRP A 141 -13.13 15.39 10.77
CA TRP A 141 -13.69 16.61 10.19
C TRP A 141 -13.02 17.86 10.76
N GLU A 142 -12.87 17.93 12.08
CA GLU A 142 -12.17 19.04 12.75
C GLU A 142 -10.71 19.14 12.30
N TRP A 143 -10.03 18.01 12.14
CA TRP A 143 -8.66 17.96 11.63
C TRP A 143 -8.55 18.46 10.17
N ILE A 144 -9.48 18.06 9.30
CA ILE A 144 -9.53 18.55 7.92
C ILE A 144 -9.78 20.06 7.89
N TYR A 145 -10.74 20.52 8.69
CA TYR A 145 -11.07 21.95 8.80
C TYR A 145 -9.84 22.77 9.23
N HIS A 146 -9.13 22.31 10.26
CA HIS A 146 -7.91 22.95 10.73
C HIS A 146 -6.83 23.03 9.63
N LEU A 147 -6.57 21.93 8.91
CA LEU A 147 -5.60 21.90 7.82
C LEU A 147 -5.97 22.83 6.65
N GLU A 148 -7.26 22.93 6.31
CA GLU A 148 -7.72 23.87 5.27
C GLU A 148 -7.59 25.33 5.73
N SER A 149 -7.83 25.63 7.01
CA SER A 149 -7.58 26.95 7.58
C SER A 149 -6.09 27.33 7.51
N GLU A 150 -5.18 26.45 7.93
CA GLU A 150 -3.73 26.70 7.84
C GLU A 150 -3.29 26.93 6.38
N LYS A 151 -3.83 26.14 5.44
CA LYS A 151 -3.55 26.27 4.01
C LYS A 151 -4.04 27.62 3.46
N PHE A 152 -5.20 28.09 3.91
CA PHE A 152 -5.70 29.41 3.55
C PHE A 152 -4.74 30.51 4.01
N ASP A 153 -4.35 30.51 5.29
CA ASP A 153 -3.45 31.50 5.86
C ASP A 153 -2.08 31.52 5.15
N LEU A 154 -1.53 30.33 4.86
CA LEU A 154 -0.27 30.21 4.10
C LEU A 154 -0.41 30.73 2.67
N THR A 155 -1.57 30.56 2.05
CA THR A 155 -1.83 31.06 0.70
C THR A 155 -1.90 32.59 0.69
N GLU A 156 -2.60 33.20 1.64
CA GLU A 156 -2.66 34.66 1.77
C GLU A 156 -1.29 35.26 2.12
N LYS A 157 -0.55 34.60 3.02
CA LYS A 157 0.83 34.99 3.34
C LYS A 157 1.73 34.94 2.09
N MET A 158 1.62 33.89 1.28
CA MET A 158 2.39 33.78 0.04
C MET A 158 2.04 34.90 -0.96
N LYS A 159 0.76 35.27 -1.09
CA LYS A 159 0.33 36.40 -1.95
C LYS A 159 0.96 37.71 -1.49
N ARG A 160 0.92 37.99 -0.18
CA ARG A 160 1.55 39.18 0.40
C ARG A 160 3.06 39.20 0.17
N GLN A 161 3.75 38.08 0.41
CA GLN A 161 5.19 37.96 0.18
C GLN A 161 5.57 38.20 -1.29
N LYS A 162 4.76 37.72 -2.25
CA LYS A 162 4.98 38.01 -3.68
C LYS A 162 4.91 39.50 -3.99
N TYR A 163 3.92 40.21 -3.42
CA TYR A 163 3.81 41.65 -3.57
C TYR A 163 5.03 42.37 -2.96
N GLU A 164 5.41 42.02 -1.73
CA GLU A 164 6.58 42.59 -1.05
C GLU A 164 7.87 42.39 -1.87
N ILE A 165 8.07 41.20 -2.45
CA ILE A 165 9.21 40.93 -3.35
C ILE A 165 9.21 41.89 -4.54
N ASN A 166 8.08 42.11 -5.20
CA ASN A 166 8.01 43.02 -6.34
C ASN A 166 8.35 44.47 -5.94
N VAL A 167 7.84 44.94 -4.81
CA VAL A 167 8.17 46.27 -4.28
C VAL A 167 9.66 46.38 -3.97
N LEU A 168 10.25 45.37 -3.34
CA LEU A 168 11.68 45.35 -3.03
C LEU A 168 12.54 45.36 -4.29
N LEU A 169 12.15 44.60 -5.33
CA LEU A 169 12.84 44.60 -6.62
C LEU A 169 12.82 46.00 -7.27
N ASN A 170 11.66 46.67 -7.27
CA ASN A 170 11.54 48.03 -7.79
C ASN A 170 12.42 49.02 -7.01
N ARG A 171 12.48 48.89 -5.68
CA ARG A 171 13.34 49.74 -4.83
C ARG A 171 14.82 49.52 -5.14
N ILE A 172 15.24 48.27 -5.32
CA ILE A 172 16.63 47.95 -5.71
C ILE A 172 16.97 48.57 -7.06
N GLN A 173 16.09 48.41 -8.06
CA GLN A 173 16.30 48.99 -9.39
C GLN A 173 16.37 50.51 -9.37
N HIS A 174 15.54 51.17 -8.55
CA HIS A 174 15.61 52.62 -8.39
C HIS A 174 16.91 53.06 -7.71
N ALA A 175 17.34 52.35 -6.67
CA ALA A 175 18.58 52.66 -5.97
C ALA A 175 19.83 52.43 -6.83
N GLN A 176 19.78 51.53 -7.82
CA GLN A 176 20.87 51.28 -8.77
C GLN A 176 20.95 52.30 -9.92
N LYS A 177 19.91 53.14 -10.10
CA LYS A 177 19.88 54.20 -11.11
C LYS A 177 20.40 55.56 -10.59
N LEU A 178 20.57 55.67 -9.27
CA LEU A 178 21.27 56.77 -8.60
C LEU A 178 22.76 56.43 -8.49
#